data_AF-A0A1X0AYC8-F1
#
_entry.id   AF-A0A1X0AYC8-F1
#
_cell.length_a   1.000
_cell.length_b   1.000
_cell.length_c   1.000
_cell.angle_alpha   90.00
_cell.angle_beta   90.00
_cell.angle_gamma   90.00
#
_symmetry.space_group_name_H-M   'P 1'
#
loop_
_entity.id
_entity.type
_entity.pdbx_description
1 polymer ?
#
loop_
_entity_poly.entity_id
_entity_poly.type
_entity_poly.pdbx_seq_one_letter_code
_entity_poly.pdbx_strand_id
1 'polypeptide(L)'
;MAARFPSWGRTRPYSFVVKHGFVIAAGAATLLVGIVGCSSQNSSSPGGSQAPGPKAAGQETSTSTLPPVSPVQPNQARVTFGTNDAGPFTGVGCETKDGLTTINIEGHLHTTIELTDSDAPAVKSVNIGEIGSDGPALAYVEGVSGTPVVATRDGKNYTVTGSGMGSNSASNEPPVDTPFDVAVTCP
;
A
#
# COMPACT_ATOMS: atom_id res chain seq x y z
N MET A 1 21.53 -0.90 59.96
CA MET A 1 20.33 -1.74 59.79
C MET A 1 20.38 -2.40 58.43
N ALA A 2 20.13 -3.71 58.35
CA ALA A 2 20.10 -4.46 57.10
C ALA A 2 18.81 -5.30 57.02
N ALA A 3 18.03 -5.08 55.96
CA ALA A 3 16.92 -5.92 55.53
C ALA A 3 16.76 -5.70 54.01
N ARG A 4 17.22 -6.64 53.18
CA ARG A 4 16.47 -7.80 52.65
C ARG A 4 15.50 -7.40 51.53
N PHE A 5 15.99 -7.49 50.30
CA PHE A 5 15.17 -7.57 49.09
C PHE A 5 14.39 -8.90 49.05
N PRO A 6 13.08 -8.90 48.72
CA PRO A 6 12.35 -10.11 48.33
C PRO A 6 12.65 -10.49 46.87
N SER A 7 12.67 -11.80 46.61
CA SER A 7 13.00 -12.42 45.33
C SER A 7 11.80 -12.53 44.36
N TRP A 8 12.10 -12.86 43.09
CA TRP A 8 11.18 -13.11 41.99
C TRP A 8 9.95 -13.99 42.31
N GLY A 9 8.84 -13.73 41.61
CA GLY A 9 7.60 -14.49 41.70
C GLY A 9 6.85 -14.64 40.37
N ARG A 10 7.32 -15.54 39.49
CA ARG A 10 6.58 -16.26 38.44
C ARG A 10 5.71 -15.46 37.45
N THR A 11 6.20 -15.42 36.20
CA THR A 11 5.39 -15.28 34.99
C THR A 11 4.22 -16.28 34.95
N ARG A 12 3.04 -15.80 34.57
CA ARG A 12 1.88 -16.64 34.26
C ARG A 12 1.80 -16.85 32.73
N PRO A 13 1.98 -18.06 32.19
CA PRO A 13 1.60 -18.31 30.80
C PRO A 13 0.07 -18.32 30.72
N TYR A 14 -0.49 -17.39 29.95
CA TYR A 14 -1.92 -17.40 29.64
C TYR A 14 -2.25 -18.59 28.74
N SER A 15 -3.19 -19.43 29.18
CA SER A 15 -3.69 -20.55 28.39
C SER A 15 -4.55 -20.03 27.24
N PHE A 16 -3.94 -19.83 26.07
CA PHE A 16 -4.68 -19.60 24.83
C PHE A 16 -5.43 -20.88 24.44
N VAL A 17 -6.75 -20.92 24.68
CA VAL A 17 -7.64 -21.96 24.16
C VAL A 17 -7.84 -21.69 22.66
N VAL A 18 -6.89 -22.14 21.86
CA VAL A 18 -6.92 -22.03 20.40
C VAL A 18 -7.78 -23.15 19.83
N LYS A 19 -9.05 -22.85 19.54
CA LYS A 19 -10.01 -23.80 18.94
C LYS A 19 -9.88 -23.81 17.41
N HIS A 20 -8.77 -24.30 16.88
CA HIS A 20 -8.63 -24.58 15.45
C HIS A 20 -9.06 -26.03 15.14
N GLY A 21 -10.18 -26.18 14.43
CA GLY A 21 -10.60 -27.46 13.88
C GLY A 21 -9.70 -27.86 12.72
N PHE A 22 -8.84 -28.84 12.93
CA PHE A 22 -7.91 -29.34 11.91
C PHE A 22 -8.57 -30.48 11.13
N VAL A 23 -8.95 -30.23 9.87
CA VAL A 23 -9.48 -31.25 8.96
C VAL A 23 -8.34 -31.71 8.04
N ILE A 24 -7.79 -32.89 8.31
CA ILE A 24 -6.80 -33.52 7.42
C ILE A 24 -7.55 -34.32 6.35
N ALA A 25 -7.46 -33.88 5.10
CA ALA A 25 -7.74 -34.74 3.94
C ALA A 25 -6.41 -35.40 3.50
N ALA A 26 -6.32 -36.72 3.64
CA ALA A 26 -5.15 -37.48 3.19
C ALA A 26 -5.26 -37.76 1.68
N GLY A 27 -4.22 -37.42 0.92
CA GLY A 27 -4.07 -37.76 -0.49
C GLY A 27 -2.60 -37.90 -0.84
N ALA A 28 -2.17 -39.11 -1.16
CA ALA A 28 -0.77 -39.43 -1.44
C ALA A 28 -0.59 -40.00 -2.85
N ALA A 29 0.33 -39.43 -3.61
CA ALA A 29 1.01 -40.08 -4.74
C ALA A 29 2.34 -39.37 -5.02
N THR A 30 3.43 -40.13 -5.09
CA THR A 30 4.78 -39.65 -5.43
C THR A 30 5.02 -39.65 -6.94
N LEU A 31 6.03 -38.91 -7.41
CA LEU A 31 7.20 -39.47 -8.12
C LEU A 31 8.19 -38.38 -8.61
N LEU A 32 9.45 -38.55 -8.19
CA LEU A 32 10.74 -38.27 -8.86
C LEU A 32 10.85 -37.20 -9.97
N VAL A 33 11.84 -36.31 -9.84
CA VAL A 33 13.17 -36.41 -10.50
C VAL A 33 14.03 -35.22 -10.03
N GLY A 34 15.31 -35.42 -9.78
CA GLY A 34 16.25 -34.36 -9.41
C GLY A 34 17.29 -34.10 -10.50
N ILE A 35 17.90 -32.91 -10.49
CA ILE A 35 19.17 -32.62 -11.14
C ILE A 35 20.07 -31.78 -10.22
N VAL A 36 21.21 -32.34 -9.85
CA VAL A 36 22.37 -31.56 -9.39
C VAL A 36 23.02 -30.94 -10.62
N GLY A 37 23.28 -29.62 -10.58
CA GLY A 37 23.72 -28.84 -11.75
C GLY A 37 24.79 -27.81 -11.41
N CYS A 38 25.87 -28.23 -10.76
CA CYS A 38 27.04 -27.39 -10.48
C CYS A 38 28.30 -28.05 -11.05
N SER A 39 28.81 -27.53 -12.18
CA SER A 39 30.02 -27.94 -12.93
C SER A 39 30.15 -27.04 -14.17
N SER A 40 31.32 -26.60 -14.68
CA SER A 40 32.72 -26.81 -14.26
C SER A 40 33.64 -25.66 -14.75
N GLN A 41 34.87 -25.63 -14.23
CA GLN A 41 35.88 -24.57 -14.38
C GLN A 41 36.73 -24.62 -15.66
N ASN A 42 37.21 -23.44 -16.08
CA ASN A 42 38.56 -23.13 -16.60
C ASN A 42 38.70 -21.58 -16.69
N SER A 43 39.86 -20.91 -16.63
CA SER A 43 41.23 -21.31 -16.25
C SER A 43 42.11 -20.06 -15.98
N SER A 44 43.07 -20.19 -15.05
CA SER A 44 44.31 -19.37 -14.92
C SER A 44 44.26 -17.92 -14.40
N SER A 45 45.11 -17.66 -13.41
CA SER A 45 45.44 -16.36 -12.75
C SER A 45 46.76 -15.78 -13.33
N PRO A 46 47.45 -14.77 -12.74
CA PRO A 46 47.05 -13.75 -11.74
C PRO A 46 47.45 -12.30 -12.14
N GLY A 47 47.05 -11.28 -11.37
CA GLY A 47 47.76 -9.99 -11.39
C GLY A 47 47.01 -8.78 -10.81
N GLY A 48 47.70 -7.97 -10.00
CA GLY A 48 47.36 -6.56 -9.76
C GLY A 48 46.56 -6.25 -8.48
N SER A 49 47.26 -5.87 -7.42
CA SER A 49 46.65 -5.33 -6.19
C SER A 49 46.06 -3.92 -6.42
N GLN A 50 44.77 -3.74 -6.13
CA GLN A 50 44.28 -2.44 -5.65
C GLN A 50 42.97 -2.59 -4.87
N ALA A 51 42.96 -2.12 -3.62
CA ALA A 51 41.72 -1.91 -2.88
C ALA A 51 41.06 -0.61 -3.35
N PRO A 52 39.74 -0.62 -3.53
CA PRO A 52 38.97 0.49 -2.96
C PRO A 52 37.61 0.06 -2.39
N GLY A 53 37.43 0.34 -1.09
CA GLY A 53 36.12 0.64 -0.46
C GLY A 53 35.14 -0.52 -0.25
N PRO A 54 34.41 -0.56 0.88
CA PRO A 54 33.12 -1.22 0.92
C PRO A 54 32.19 -0.51 -0.07
N LYS A 55 31.66 -1.22 -1.06
CA LYS A 55 30.50 -0.70 -1.79
C LYS A 55 29.35 -0.60 -0.79
N ALA A 56 28.93 0.63 -0.50
CA ALA A 56 27.67 0.85 0.20
C ALA A 56 26.57 0.09 -0.54
N ALA A 57 25.70 -0.59 0.21
CA ALA A 57 24.47 -1.09 -0.36
C ALA A 57 23.75 0.10 -0.99
N GLY A 58 23.40 -0.01 -2.27
CA GLY A 58 22.57 0.98 -2.93
C GLY A 58 21.25 1.03 -2.18
N GLN A 59 21.04 2.08 -1.40
CA GLN A 59 19.74 2.41 -0.88
C GLN A 59 18.90 2.76 -2.10
N GLU A 60 18.08 1.81 -2.54
CA GLU A 60 17.13 2.02 -3.62
C GLU A 60 16.07 2.99 -3.09
N THR A 61 16.37 4.28 -3.24
CA THR A 61 15.39 5.33 -3.11
C THR A 61 14.36 5.08 -4.20
N SER A 62 13.27 4.41 -3.84
CA SER A 62 12.07 4.29 -4.66
C SER A 62 11.50 5.69 -4.86
N THR A 63 12.05 6.41 -5.85
CA THR A 63 11.40 7.58 -6.43
C THR A 63 10.14 7.07 -7.11
N SER A 64 9.03 7.11 -6.37
CA SER A 64 7.70 6.94 -6.94
C SER A 64 7.44 8.15 -7.83
N THR A 65 7.83 8.00 -9.10
CA THR A 65 7.51 8.97 -10.15
C THR A 65 6.01 8.91 -10.34
N LEU A 66 5.30 10.01 -10.08
CA LEU A 66 3.87 10.08 -10.32
C LEU A 66 3.58 9.82 -11.81
N PRO A 67 2.48 9.13 -12.13
CA PRO A 67 2.16 8.76 -13.51
C PRO A 67 1.97 10.00 -14.39
N PRO A 68 2.38 9.96 -15.67
CA PRO A 68 2.17 11.06 -16.59
C PRO A 68 0.67 11.33 -16.76
N VAL A 69 0.27 12.59 -16.58
CA VAL A 69 -1.13 13.01 -16.61
C VAL A 69 -1.57 13.47 -18.01
N SER A 70 -2.81 13.15 -18.37
CA SER A 70 -3.50 13.65 -19.56
C SER A 70 -4.61 14.64 -19.16
N PRO A 71 -4.91 15.68 -19.97
CA PRO A 71 -5.97 16.64 -19.66
C PRO A 71 -7.35 15.98 -19.52
N VAL A 72 -8.05 16.32 -18.44
CA VAL A 72 -9.30 15.65 -18.07
C VAL A 72 -10.43 15.91 -19.09
N GLN A 73 -11.16 14.86 -19.45
CA GLN A 73 -12.37 14.94 -20.28
C GLN A 73 -13.63 15.11 -19.41
N PRO A 74 -14.76 15.61 -19.95
CA PRO A 74 -16.01 15.70 -19.22
C PRO A 74 -16.42 14.35 -18.62
N ASN A 75 -16.74 14.32 -17.33
CA ASN A 75 -17.09 13.13 -16.54
C ASN A 75 -15.99 12.05 -16.42
N GLN A 76 -14.73 12.33 -16.79
CA GLN A 76 -13.62 11.37 -16.66
C GLN A 76 -13.20 11.12 -15.20
N ALA A 77 -13.43 12.08 -14.29
CA ALA A 77 -13.10 11.95 -12.88
C ALA A 77 -14.17 12.61 -11.99
N ARG A 78 -14.51 11.93 -10.90
CA ARG A 78 -15.36 12.40 -9.81
C ARG A 78 -14.78 11.91 -8.49
N VAL A 79 -14.60 12.80 -7.53
CA VAL A 79 -14.14 12.46 -6.17
C VAL A 79 -15.02 13.23 -5.18
N THR A 80 -15.70 12.52 -4.28
CA THR A 80 -16.44 13.11 -3.16
C THR A 80 -16.07 12.45 -1.84
N PHE A 81 -16.03 13.23 -0.77
CA PHE A 81 -15.72 12.75 0.57
C PHE A 81 -16.40 13.59 1.64
N GLY A 82 -17.10 12.95 2.57
CA GLY A 82 -18.00 13.61 3.52
C GLY A 82 -19.04 14.47 2.78
N THR A 83 -19.01 15.78 3.01
CA THR A 83 -19.84 16.77 2.30
C THR A 83 -19.11 17.51 1.18
N ASN A 84 -17.86 17.14 0.88
CA ASN A 84 -17.00 17.85 -0.08
C ASN A 84 -17.01 17.17 -1.46
N ASP A 85 -16.88 17.97 -2.50
CA ASP A 85 -16.46 17.55 -3.84
C ASP A 85 -15.02 18.03 -4.05
N ALA A 86 -14.16 17.15 -4.56
CA ALA A 86 -12.72 17.44 -4.68
C ALA A 86 -12.36 18.15 -6.01
N GLY A 87 -13.32 18.26 -6.93
CA GLY A 87 -13.16 18.95 -8.19
C GLY A 87 -13.12 20.48 -8.06
N PRO A 88 -12.92 21.21 -9.18
CA PRO A 88 -12.70 20.67 -10.52
C PRO A 88 -11.31 20.04 -10.70
N PHE A 89 -11.22 19.09 -11.62
CA PHE A 89 -9.98 18.41 -12.00
C PHE A 89 -9.38 19.03 -13.27
N THR A 90 -8.07 18.86 -13.45
CA THR A 90 -7.29 19.32 -14.60
C THR A 90 -6.67 18.17 -15.39
N GLY A 91 -6.35 17.05 -14.74
CA GLY A 91 -5.75 15.90 -15.41
C GLY A 91 -5.95 14.57 -14.68
N VAL A 92 -5.81 13.49 -15.43
CA VAL A 92 -5.81 12.10 -14.93
C VAL A 92 -4.60 11.38 -15.53
N GLY A 93 -3.80 10.74 -14.68
CA GLY A 93 -2.70 9.86 -15.05
C GLY A 93 -2.83 8.53 -14.35
N CYS A 94 -2.50 7.44 -15.03
CA CYS A 94 -2.48 6.10 -14.44
C CYS A 94 -1.24 5.35 -14.92
N GLU A 95 -0.52 4.74 -13.99
CA GLU A 95 0.62 3.86 -14.30
C GLU A 95 0.48 2.57 -13.50
N THR A 96 0.84 1.46 -14.14
CA THR A 96 0.93 0.15 -13.51
C THR A 96 2.37 -0.28 -13.47
N LYS A 97 2.90 -0.51 -12.27
CA LYS A 97 4.30 -0.84 -12.00
C LYS A 97 4.38 -1.84 -10.84
N ASP A 98 5.21 -2.87 -11.00
CA ASP A 98 5.52 -3.84 -9.93
C ASP A 98 4.28 -4.51 -9.27
N GLY A 99 3.19 -4.66 -10.04
CA GLY A 99 1.92 -5.26 -9.59
C GLY A 99 0.98 -4.29 -8.87
N LEU A 100 1.31 -3.00 -8.82
CA LEU A 100 0.45 -1.93 -8.32
C LEU A 100 0.03 -1.00 -9.47
N THR A 101 -1.19 -0.51 -9.42
CA THR A 101 -1.69 0.56 -10.28
C THR A 101 -1.88 1.82 -9.44
N THR A 102 -1.13 2.87 -9.77
CA THR A 102 -1.24 4.20 -9.18
C THR A 102 -2.09 5.07 -10.10
N ILE A 103 -3.19 5.62 -9.57
CA ILE A 103 -4.04 6.59 -10.24
C ILE A 103 -3.80 7.96 -9.61
N ASN A 104 -3.54 8.96 -10.44
CA ASN A 104 -3.28 10.34 -10.05
C ASN A 104 -4.30 11.25 -10.71
N ILE A 105 -5.07 11.99 -9.92
CA ILE A 105 -6.06 12.96 -10.38
C ILE A 105 -5.60 14.34 -9.91
N GLU A 106 -5.25 15.19 -10.86
CA GLU A 106 -4.87 16.58 -10.61
C GLU A 106 -6.11 17.49 -10.61
N GLY A 107 -6.11 18.50 -9.75
CA GLY A 107 -7.21 19.43 -9.59
C GLY A 107 -7.00 20.36 -8.40
N HIS A 108 -8.08 20.98 -7.94
CA HIS A 108 -8.06 21.79 -6.71
C HIS A 108 -7.63 20.97 -5.48
N LEU A 109 -8.22 19.78 -5.30
CA LEU A 109 -7.72 18.77 -4.37
C LEU A 109 -7.11 17.62 -5.17
N HIS A 110 -5.79 17.58 -5.18
CA HIS A 110 -5.01 16.47 -5.73
C HIS A 110 -5.43 15.15 -5.07
N THR A 111 -5.57 14.08 -5.86
CA THR A 111 -5.99 12.76 -5.38
C THR A 111 -5.07 11.69 -5.92
N THR A 112 -4.60 10.80 -5.05
CA THR A 112 -3.81 9.62 -5.42
C THR A 112 -4.46 8.36 -4.85
N ILE A 113 -4.50 7.30 -5.65
CA ILE A 113 -5.04 5.98 -5.28
C ILE A 113 -4.01 4.93 -5.69
N GLU A 114 -3.67 4.01 -4.80
CA GLU A 114 -2.89 2.82 -5.13
C GLU A 114 -3.75 1.56 -4.99
N LEU A 115 -3.71 0.73 -6.03
CA LEU A 115 -4.50 -0.49 -6.21
C LEU A 115 -3.58 -1.65 -6.55
N THR A 116 -3.97 -2.90 -6.28
CA THR A 116 -3.34 -4.06 -6.95
C THR A 116 -3.74 -4.13 -8.41
N ASP A 117 -2.82 -4.50 -9.30
CA ASP A 117 -3.15 -4.76 -10.70
C ASP A 117 -3.83 -6.14 -10.85
N SER A 118 -5.16 -6.13 -10.82
CA SER A 118 -6.01 -7.31 -10.95
C SER A 118 -7.44 -6.90 -11.35
N ASP A 119 -8.25 -7.85 -11.84
CA ASP A 119 -9.66 -7.59 -12.21
C ASP A 119 -10.53 -7.19 -11.00
N ALA A 120 -10.20 -7.70 -9.82
CA ALA A 120 -10.78 -7.31 -8.53
C ALA A 120 -9.70 -6.62 -7.67
N PRO A 121 -9.37 -5.33 -7.92
CA PRO A 121 -8.26 -4.65 -7.28
C PRO A 121 -8.49 -4.45 -5.77
N ALA A 122 -7.48 -4.75 -4.96
CA ALA A 122 -7.43 -4.38 -3.55
C ALA A 122 -6.82 -2.99 -3.39
N VAL A 123 -7.45 -2.14 -2.57
CA VAL A 123 -7.01 -0.76 -2.33
C VAL A 123 -5.91 -0.73 -1.28
N LYS A 124 -4.77 -0.10 -1.61
CA LYS A 124 -3.61 0.04 -0.73
C LYS A 124 -3.58 1.39 -0.04
N SER A 125 -3.85 2.46 -0.79
CA SER A 125 -3.93 3.82 -0.27
C SER A 125 -4.96 4.64 -1.06
N VAL A 126 -5.55 5.64 -0.38
CA VAL A 126 -6.32 6.72 -1.00
C VAL A 126 -5.98 8.01 -0.26
N ASN A 127 -5.48 9.00 -0.97
CA ASN A 127 -5.20 10.33 -0.47
C ASN A 127 -6.01 11.33 -1.30
N ILE A 128 -6.79 12.19 -0.64
CA ILE A 128 -7.57 13.27 -1.27
C ILE A 128 -7.21 14.57 -0.55
N GLY A 129 -6.63 15.53 -1.26
CA GLY A 129 -6.07 16.75 -0.67
C GLY A 129 -4.85 16.49 0.22
N GLU A 130 -4.34 17.55 0.84
CA GLU A 130 -3.15 17.52 1.69
C GLU A 130 -3.54 17.70 3.17
N ILE A 131 -3.20 16.73 4.01
CA ILE A 131 -3.50 16.76 5.45
C ILE A 131 -2.71 17.89 6.13
N GLY A 132 -3.41 18.78 6.83
CA GLY A 132 -2.78 19.92 7.53
C GLY A 132 -2.54 21.16 6.66
N SER A 133 -2.99 21.16 5.40
CA SER A 133 -3.18 22.39 4.61
C SER A 133 -4.50 23.09 4.96
N ASP A 134 -4.74 24.28 4.41
CA ASP A 134 -5.96 25.08 4.64
C ASP A 134 -7.26 24.48 4.05
N GLY A 135 -7.21 23.29 3.44
CA GLY A 135 -8.36 22.61 2.82
C GLY A 135 -8.87 21.36 3.56
N PRO A 136 -10.04 20.84 3.19
CA PRO A 136 -10.48 19.52 3.61
C PRO A 136 -9.62 18.44 2.94
N ALA A 137 -9.26 17.40 3.67
CA ALA A 137 -8.43 16.31 3.18
C ALA A 137 -8.83 14.96 3.81
N LEU A 138 -8.43 13.86 3.18
CA LEU A 138 -8.72 12.49 3.61
C LEU A 138 -7.56 11.55 3.27
N ALA A 139 -7.25 10.64 4.20
CA ALA A 139 -6.29 9.56 3.98
C ALA A 139 -6.86 8.18 4.40
N TYR A 140 -6.68 7.18 3.53
CA TYR A 140 -6.88 5.76 3.81
C TYR A 140 -5.56 5.02 3.53
N VAL A 141 -5.20 4.08 4.40
CA VAL A 141 -4.09 3.15 4.21
C VAL A 141 -4.52 1.76 4.69
N GLU A 142 -4.33 0.75 3.86
CA GLU A 142 -4.64 -0.64 4.17
C GLU A 142 -3.99 -1.08 5.49
N GLY A 143 -4.78 -1.71 6.38
CA GLY A 143 -4.31 -2.19 7.68
C GLY A 143 -4.17 -1.12 8.77
N VAL A 144 -4.32 0.17 8.45
CA VAL A 144 -4.43 1.26 9.45
C VAL A 144 -5.88 1.57 9.76
N SER A 145 -6.73 1.67 8.74
CA SER A 145 -8.18 1.86 8.87
C SER A 145 -8.90 0.55 9.23
N GLY A 146 -9.89 0.63 10.13
CA GLY A 146 -10.67 -0.54 10.56
C GLY A 146 -11.75 -1.01 9.59
N THR A 147 -12.07 -0.21 8.57
CA THR A 147 -13.12 -0.50 7.56
C THR A 147 -12.47 -0.78 6.21
N PRO A 148 -12.81 -1.87 5.51
CA PRO A 148 -12.28 -2.15 4.17
C PRO A 148 -12.86 -1.17 3.14
N VAL A 149 -11.99 -0.64 2.27
CA VAL A 149 -12.39 0.09 1.06
C VAL A 149 -12.53 -0.93 -0.07
N VAL A 150 -13.57 -0.77 -0.88
CA VAL A 150 -13.85 -1.63 -2.04
C VAL A 150 -13.45 -0.88 -3.31
N ALA A 151 -12.81 -1.58 -4.25
CA ALA A 151 -12.61 -1.09 -5.60
C ALA A 151 -13.12 -2.09 -6.64
N THR A 152 -13.62 -1.57 -7.76
CA THR A 152 -14.00 -2.34 -8.95
C THR A 152 -13.33 -1.73 -10.17
N ARG A 153 -12.96 -2.58 -11.12
CA ARG A 153 -12.36 -2.19 -12.40
C ARG A 153 -13.22 -2.73 -13.55
N ASP A 154 -13.54 -1.85 -14.50
CA ASP A 154 -14.14 -2.21 -15.79
C ASP A 154 -13.30 -1.59 -16.91
N GLY A 155 -12.34 -2.39 -17.41
CA GLY A 155 -11.33 -1.95 -18.37
C GLY A 155 -10.43 -0.83 -17.84
N LYS A 156 -10.73 0.41 -18.25
CA LYS A 156 -10.05 1.66 -17.82
C LYS A 156 -10.81 2.41 -16.73
N ASN A 157 -12.04 2.01 -16.43
CA ASN A 157 -12.86 2.64 -15.40
C ASN A 157 -12.58 2.01 -14.04
N TYR A 158 -12.41 2.85 -13.02
CA TYR A 158 -12.25 2.45 -11.64
C TYR A 158 -13.31 3.14 -10.79
N THR A 159 -13.96 2.38 -9.93
CA THR A 159 -14.76 2.91 -8.83
C THR A 159 -14.11 2.50 -7.52
N VAL A 160 -13.93 3.43 -6.59
CA VAL A 160 -13.33 3.19 -5.27
C VAL A 160 -14.20 3.84 -4.20
N THR A 161 -14.76 3.05 -3.30
CA THR A 161 -15.74 3.50 -2.30
C THR A 161 -15.41 2.92 -0.93
N GLY A 162 -15.47 3.74 0.11
CA GLY A 162 -15.25 3.30 1.49
C GLY A 162 -15.20 4.47 2.46
N SER A 163 -14.38 4.35 3.50
CA SER A 163 -14.14 5.43 4.47
C SER A 163 -12.65 5.56 4.79
N GLY A 164 -12.23 6.79 5.09
CA GLY A 164 -10.87 7.11 5.47
C GLY A 164 -10.83 8.22 6.52
N MET A 165 -9.65 8.46 7.08
CA MET A 165 -9.42 9.47 8.10
C MET A 165 -9.46 10.87 7.46
N GLY A 166 -10.58 11.56 7.65
CA GLY A 166 -10.81 12.92 7.16
C GLY A 166 -10.41 13.99 8.16
N SER A 167 -9.83 15.08 7.66
CA SER A 167 -9.52 16.30 8.42
C SER A 167 -10.17 17.52 7.77
N ASN A 168 -10.72 18.41 8.58
CA ASN A 168 -11.17 19.74 8.16
C ASN A 168 -10.28 20.80 8.81
N SER A 169 -9.54 21.54 7.98
CA SER A 169 -8.65 22.65 8.36
C SER A 169 -9.32 23.71 9.23
N ALA A 170 -10.63 23.91 9.09
CA ALA A 170 -11.40 24.88 9.87
C ALA A 170 -11.71 24.43 11.32
N SER A 171 -11.31 23.21 11.72
CA SER A 171 -11.62 22.64 13.03
C SER A 171 -10.42 21.99 13.71
N ASN A 172 -10.17 22.34 14.98
CA ASN A 172 -9.18 21.68 15.85
C ASN A 172 -9.66 20.30 16.39
N GLU A 173 -10.63 19.69 15.73
CA GLU A 173 -11.17 18.39 16.11
C GLU A 173 -10.22 17.26 15.66
N PRO A 174 -10.17 16.13 16.38
CA PRO A 174 -9.41 14.97 15.91
C PRO A 174 -9.96 14.46 14.57
N PRO A 175 -9.11 13.88 13.70
CA PRO A 175 -9.56 13.32 12.43
C PRO A 175 -10.67 12.28 12.61
N VAL A 176 -11.68 12.31 11.72
CA VAL A 176 -12.88 11.47 11.81
C VAL A 176 -13.02 10.54 10.63
N ASP A 177 -13.58 9.34 10.84
CA ASP A 177 -13.88 8.42 9.75
C ASP A 177 -14.92 9.05 8.82
N THR A 178 -14.51 9.25 7.57
CA THR A 178 -15.22 10.06 6.57
C THR A 178 -15.46 9.20 5.35
N PRO A 179 -16.71 9.01 4.90
CA PRO A 179 -17.00 8.22 3.71
C PRO A 179 -16.50 8.94 2.46
N PHE A 180 -16.03 8.19 1.48
CA PHE A 180 -15.62 8.70 0.18
C PHE A 180 -16.06 7.79 -0.96
N ASP A 181 -16.17 8.41 -2.14
CA ASP A 181 -16.50 7.77 -3.40
C ASP A 181 -15.69 8.42 -4.53
N VAL A 182 -14.98 7.59 -5.29
CA VAL A 182 -14.22 7.98 -6.48
C VAL A 182 -14.70 7.18 -7.68
N ALA A 183 -14.97 7.86 -8.78
CA ALA A 183 -15.15 7.26 -10.09
C ALA A 183 -14.19 7.93 -11.08
N VAL A 184 -13.35 7.15 -11.74
CA VAL A 184 -12.31 7.67 -12.64
C VAL A 184 -12.04 6.75 -13.83
N THR A 185 -11.90 7.33 -15.02
CA THR A 185 -11.49 6.62 -16.24
C THR A 185 -10.05 6.99 -16.58
N CYS A 186 -9.14 6.03 -16.52
CA CYS A 186 -7.76 6.19 -16.96
C CYS A 186 -7.69 6.47 -18.48
N PRO A 187 -6.76 7.33 -18.95
CA PRO A 187 -6.50 7.52 -20.37
C PRO A 187 -6.03 6.23 -21.05
#